data_AF-A0A920AKJ6-F1
#
_entry.id   AF-A0A920AKJ6-F1
#
_cell.length_a   1.000
_cell.length_b   1.000
_cell.length_c   1.000
_cell.angle_alpha   90.00
_cell.angle_beta   90.00
_cell.angle_gamma   90.00
#
_symmetry.space_group_name_H-M   'P 1'
#
loop_
_entity.id
_entity.type
_entity.pdbx_description
1 polymer ?
#
loop_
_entity_poly.entity_id
_entity_poly.type
_entity_poly.pdbx_seq_one_letter_code
_entity_poly.pdbx_strand_id
1 'polypeptide(L)' 'MGPNGSGKSTLSNVLAGKDGYSITNGNISFCEENLLEFSPDERANKGIFLAFQYPVEIPGLLILIS' A
#
# COMPACT_ATOMS: atom_id res chain seq x y z
N MET A 1 13.47 -10.08 -2.40
CA MET A 1 13.80 -10.84 -1.16
C MET A 1 14.97 -10.16 -0.48
N GLY A 2 14.89 -9.91 0.84
CA GLY A 2 15.93 -9.23 1.64
C GLY A 2 15.66 -9.48 3.13
N PRO A 3 16.63 -9.28 4.04
CA PRO A 3 16.48 -9.63 5.45
C PRO A 3 15.37 -8.83 6.14
N ASN A 4 14.82 -9.32 7.25
CA ASN A 4 13.87 -8.54 8.05
C ASN A 4 14.51 -7.21 8.47
N GLY A 5 13.71 -6.14 8.45
CA GLY A 5 14.22 -4.77 8.66
C GLY A 5 14.82 -4.08 7.44
N SER A 6 14.99 -4.77 6.29
CA SER A 6 15.54 -4.16 5.06
C SER A 6 14.58 -3.19 4.34
N GLY A 7 13.51 -2.72 4.98
CA GLY A 7 12.56 -1.77 4.40
C GLY A 7 11.53 -2.32 3.41
N LYS A 8 11.46 -3.64 3.16
CA LYS A 8 10.47 -4.23 2.23
C LYS A 8 9.03 -3.89 2.58
N SER A 9 8.64 -4.11 3.84
CA SER A 9 7.29 -3.80 4.33
C SER A 9 7.04 -2.29 4.33
N THR A 10 8.07 -1.49 4.62
CA THR A 10 8.01 -0.02 4.50
C THR A 10 7.71 0.40 3.07
N LEU A 11 8.40 -0.16 2.07
CA LEU A 11 8.17 0.13 0.66
C LEU A 11 6.73 -0.22 0.27
N SER A 12 6.27 -1.42 0.59
CA SER A 12 4.89 -1.84 0.29
C SER A 12 3.84 -0.94 0.93
N ASN A 13 4.04 -0.53 2.19
CA ASN A 13 3.14 0.39 2.89
C ASN A 13 3.14 1.79 2.28
N VAL A 14 4.30 2.32 1.90
CA VAL A 14 4.43 3.64 1.25
C VAL A 14 3.75 3.64 -0.12
N LEU A 15 3.90 2.58 -0.91
CA LEU A 15 3.22 2.45 -2.20
C LEU A 15 1.70 2.43 -2.03
N ALA A 16 1.19 1.68 -1.05
CA ALA A 16 -0.24 1.61 -0.73
C ALA A 16 -0.80 2.89 -0.09
N GLY A 17 0.04 3.88 0.27
CA GLY A 17 -0.39 5.12 0.91
C GLY A 17 -0.77 4.95 2.38
N LYS A 18 -0.24 3.94 3.06
CA LYS A 18 -0.55 3.71 4.48
C LYS A 18 -0.09 4.90 5.34
N ASP A 19 -0.96 5.33 6.25
CA ASP A 19 -0.64 6.36 7.24
C ASP A 19 0.56 5.99 8.13
N GLY A 20 1.19 7.01 8.70
CA GLY A 20 2.34 6.86 9.61
C GLY A 20 3.71 6.78 8.92
N TYR A 21 3.77 6.99 7.61
CA TYR A 21 5.01 7.15 6.86
C TYR A 21 5.11 8.56 6.29
N SER A 22 6.28 9.17 6.41
CA SER A 22 6.59 10.46 5.77
C SER A 22 7.66 10.24 4.71
N ILE A 23 7.37 10.68 3.49
CA ILE A 23 8.31 10.63 2.37
C ILE A 23 9.18 11.88 2.45
N THR A 24 10.46 11.68 2.77
CA THR A 24 11.40 12.79 2.95
C THR A 24 11.96 13.31 1.63
N ASN A 25 12.06 12.46 0.62
CA ASN A 25 12.55 12.80 -0.72
C ASN A 25 12.11 11.74 -1.75
N GLY A 26 12.20 12.09 -3.03
CA GLY A 26 11.91 11.22 -4.16
C GLY A 26 10.49 11.32 -4.70
N ASN A 27 10.22 10.53 -5.72
CA ASN A 27 8.93 10.42 -6.40
C ASN A 27 8.64 8.93 -6.66
N ILE A 28 7.37 8.57 -6.71
CA ILE A 28 6.89 7.26 -7.12
C ILE A 28 5.99 7.45 -8.36
N SER A 29 6.50 7.09 -9.53
CA SER A 29 5.73 7.15 -10.78
C SER A 29 5.05 5.81 -11.08
N PHE A 30 3.77 5.87 -11.44
CA PHE A 30 3.00 4.73 -11.95
C PHE A 30 2.10 5.21 -13.08
N CYS A 31 2.14 4.54 -14.24
CA CYS A 31 1.40 4.98 -15.43
C CYS A 31 1.63 6.46 -15.79
N GLU A 32 2.89 6.92 -15.69
CA GLU A 32 3.30 8.32 -15.94
C GLU A 32 2.75 9.36 -14.94
N GLU A 33 2.01 8.93 -13.92
CA GLU A 33 1.48 9.79 -12.88
C GLU A 33 2.26 9.65 -11.56
N ASN A 34 2.36 10.73 -10.80
CA ASN A 34 3.00 10.74 -9.49
C ASN A 34 2.03 10.21 -8.43
N LEU A 35 2.33 9.06 -7.84
CA LEU A 35 1.47 8.44 -6.82
C LEU A 35 1.38 9.23 -5.53
N LEU A 36 2.35 10.10 -5.25
CA LEU A 36 2.37 10.90 -4.03
C LEU A 36 1.28 11.97 -4.00
N GLU A 37 0.67 12.26 -5.15
CA GLU A 37 -0.44 13.21 -5.29
C GLU A 37 -1.81 12.56 -5.03
N PHE A 38 -1.87 11.23 -4.91
CA PHE A 38 -3.11 10.48 -4.75
C PHE A 38 -3.28 9.92 -3.34
N SER A 39 -4.53 9.93 -2.87
CA SER A 39 -4.96 9.24 -1.66
C SER A 39 -4.89 7.71 -1.80
N PRO A 40 -4.95 6.93 -0.70
CA PRO A 40 -4.92 5.46 -0.78
C PRO A 40 -6.05 4.86 -1.62
N ASP A 41 -7.25 5.44 -1.58
CA ASP A 41 -8.40 5.01 -2.38
C ASP A 41 -8.24 5.31 -3.87
N GLU A 42 -7.70 6.48 -4.23
CA GLU A 42 -7.36 6.82 -5.62
C GLU A 42 -6.29 5.89 -6.18
N ARG A 43 -5.28 5.54 -5.38
CA ARG A 43 -4.25 4.55 -5.74
C ARG A 43 -4.86 3.18 -6.03
N ALA A 44 -5.81 2.74 -5.19
CA ALA A 44 -6.52 1.48 -5.40
C ALA A 44 -7.33 1.49 -6.71
N ASN A 45 -8.04 2.57 -6.99
CA ASN A 45 -8.79 2.76 -8.24
C ASN A 45 -7.88 2.74 -9.48
N LYS A 46 -6.62 3.17 -9.35
CA LYS A 46 -5.60 3.09 -10.40
C LYS A 46 -4.98 1.70 -10.55
N GLY A 47 -5.36 0.74 -9.72
CA GLY A 47 -4.92 -0.66 -9.80
C GLY A 47 -3.80 -1.03 -8.83
N ILE A 48 -3.49 -0.19 -7.84
CA ILE A 48 -2.53 -0.52 -6.78
C ILE A 48 -3.23 -1.34 -5.71
N PHE A 49 -2.77 -2.58 -5.53
CA PHE A 49 -3.29 -3.48 -4.51
C PHE A 49 -2.17 -3.99 -3.60
N LEU A 50 -2.40 -3.94 -2.29
CA LEU A 50 -1.51 -4.52 -1.29
C LEU A 50 -2.18 -5.76 -0.68
N ALA A 51 -1.71 -6.94 -1.07
CA ALA A 51 -2.11 -8.18 -0.42
C ALA A 51 -1.50 -8.27 0.99
N PHE A 52 -2.35 -8.44 2.00
CA PHE A 52 -1.90 -8.66 3.37
C PHE A 52 -1.47 -10.11 3.56
N GLN A 53 -0.35 -10.33 4.26
CA GLN A 53 0.09 -11.68 4.63
C GLN A 53 -0.88 -12.35 5.60
N TYR A 54 -1.53 -11.56 6.46
CA TYR A 54 -2.59 -11.99 7.36
C TYR A 54 -3.74 -10.98 7.23
N PRO A 55 -4.85 -11.34 6.56
CA PRO A 55 -6.04 -10.49 6.50
C PRO A 55 -6.54 -10.18 7.91
N VAL A 56 -6.92 -8.93 8.18
CA VAL A 56 -7.54 -8.57 9.45
C VAL A 56 -8.98 -9.07 9.44
N GLU A 57 -9.33 -9.89 10.44
CA GLU A 57 -10.73 -10.27 10.65
C GLU A 57 -11.49 -9.09 11.24
N ILE A 58 -12.64 -8.74 10.64
CA ILE A 58 -13.55 -7.73 11.17
C ILE A 58 -14.75 -8.48 11.78
N PRO A 59 -14.91 -8.48 13.12
CA PRO A 59 -16.00 -9.19 13.77
C PRO A 59 -17.36 -8.73 13.23
N GLY A 60 -18.20 -9.69 12.83
CA GLY A 60 -19.55 -9.42 12.28
C GLY A 60 -19.60 -9.20 10.77
N LEU A 61 -18.47 -9.23 10.06
CA LEU A 61 -18.41 -9.22 8.60
C LEU A 61 -18.03 -10.60 8.08
N LEU A 62 -18.84 -11.16 7.18
CA LEU A 62 -18.50 -12.39 6.49
C LEU A 62 -17.41 -12.07 5.45
N ILE A 63 -16.30 -12.81 5.46
CA ILE A 63 -15.31 -12.72 4.38
C ILE A 63 -15.94 -13.36 3.15
N LEU A 64 -16.46 -12.54 2.23
CA LEU A 64 -16.93 -13.00 0.93
C LEU A 64 -15.73 -13.04 -0.02
N ILE A 65 -15.26 -14.25 -0.33
CA ILE A 65 -14.31 -14.47 -1.41
C ILE A 65 -15.17 -14.81 -2.63
N SER A 66 -15.29 -13.88 -3.58
CA SER A 66 -15.89 -14.13 -4.91
C SER A 66 -14.84 -14.62 -5.88
#